data_AF-A0AA88NEL3-F1
#
_entry.id   AF-A0AA88NEL3-F1
#
_cell.length_a   1.000
_cell.length_b   1.000
_cell.length_c   1.000
_cell.angle_alpha   90.00
_cell.angle_beta   90.00
_cell.angle_gamma   90.00
#
_symmetry.space_group_name_H-M   'P 1'
#
loop_
_entity.id
_entity.type
_entity.pdbx_description
1 polymer ?
#
loop_
_entity_poly.entity_id
_entity_poly.type
_entity_poly.pdbx_seq_one_letter_code
_entity_poly.pdbx_strand_id
1 'polypeptide(L)'
;MAASVSCRRRETRPLSRINSFSILYPVVVLYCLAVLPVTAKPDNLRVITDTDWEDILTGEWMIEFYAPWCPACQQLQPLWNEFADWSEDIGVNIAKVDVTEQPGLSGRFIITALPTIYHCKDGVFRRYQGARTKEDFLSFIDEKKWQSIEPISSWFGPSSFMMNMMSALFKLSMFIRQCHTYLTEHVGIPVWGSYVIFGLATLFCGLTLGLVLVFFADYVFPSRRFSSSASYQKKHAMEQARLRQQLEEEQEEADGEEEEDEDEYVGSVEEWSREVENEDNVRKRAVGGGEEEDT
;
A
#
# COMPACT_ATOMS: atom_id res chain seq x y z
N MET A 1 88.80 -47.58 -70.55
CA MET A 1 87.45 -47.74 -69.96
C MET A 1 87.60 -48.31 -68.55
N ALA A 2 87.43 -47.48 -67.52
CA ALA A 2 87.07 -47.87 -66.16
C ALA A 2 86.70 -46.58 -65.41
N ALA A 3 85.40 -46.39 -65.16
CA ALA A 3 84.86 -45.25 -64.46
C ALA A 3 85.12 -45.39 -62.94
N SER A 4 85.69 -44.37 -62.32
CA SER A 4 85.81 -44.29 -60.85
C SER A 4 84.76 -43.32 -60.33
N VAL A 5 83.82 -43.87 -59.56
CA VAL A 5 82.72 -43.14 -58.89
C VAL A 5 83.30 -42.47 -57.64
N SER A 6 83.44 -41.15 -57.65
CA SER A 6 83.78 -40.37 -56.45
C SER A 6 82.52 -39.72 -55.87
N CYS A 7 82.08 -40.26 -54.74
CA CYS A 7 80.98 -39.77 -53.93
C CYS A 7 81.27 -38.35 -53.39
N ARG A 8 80.44 -37.35 -53.74
CA ARG A 8 80.56 -35.97 -53.25
C ARG A 8 79.80 -35.86 -51.90
N ARG A 9 80.56 -35.76 -50.80
CA ARG A 9 80.06 -35.60 -49.42
C ARG A 9 79.26 -34.29 -49.31
N ARG A 10 77.99 -34.38 -48.90
CA ARG A 10 77.08 -33.23 -48.69
C ARG A 10 77.37 -32.64 -47.30
N GLU A 11 77.82 -31.39 -47.28
CA GLU A 11 78.19 -30.64 -46.07
C GLU A 11 76.92 -30.08 -45.40
N THR A 12 76.65 -30.52 -44.17
CA THR A 12 75.50 -30.09 -43.37
C THR A 12 75.84 -28.81 -42.61
N ARG A 13 75.07 -27.73 -42.84
CA ARG A 13 75.18 -26.49 -42.07
C ARG A 13 74.64 -26.71 -40.64
N PRO A 14 75.31 -26.21 -39.58
CA PRO A 14 74.80 -26.35 -38.22
C PRO A 14 73.58 -25.44 -38.00
N LEU A 15 72.52 -26.02 -37.43
CA LEU A 15 71.36 -25.26 -36.96
C LEU A 15 71.80 -24.28 -35.85
N SER A 16 71.55 -22.99 -36.07
CA SER A 16 71.72 -21.95 -35.06
C SER A 16 70.77 -22.21 -33.89
N ARG A 17 71.35 -22.28 -32.68
CA ARG A 17 70.62 -22.35 -31.41
C ARG A 17 69.85 -21.04 -31.22
N ILE A 18 68.56 -21.05 -31.50
CA ILE A 18 67.66 -19.92 -31.22
C ILE A 18 67.52 -19.84 -29.70
N ASN A 19 68.09 -18.80 -29.08
CA ASN A 19 68.00 -18.58 -27.64
C ASN A 19 66.53 -18.37 -27.23
N SER A 20 65.95 -19.34 -26.53
CA SER A 20 64.54 -19.36 -26.08
C SER A 20 64.14 -18.14 -25.25
N PHE A 21 65.11 -17.47 -24.62
CA PHE A 21 64.92 -16.23 -23.86
C PHE A 21 64.55 -15.01 -24.73
N SER A 22 64.96 -14.98 -26.00
CA SER A 22 64.67 -13.86 -26.90
C SER A 22 63.20 -13.79 -27.34
N ILE A 23 62.48 -14.91 -27.27
CA ILE A 23 61.07 -15.02 -27.65
C ILE A 23 60.17 -14.88 -26.40
N LEU A 24 60.69 -15.24 -25.23
CA LEU A 24 59.97 -15.07 -23.96
C LEU A 24 59.77 -13.59 -23.60
N TYR A 25 60.73 -12.73 -23.90
CA TYR A 25 60.63 -11.29 -23.61
C TYR A 25 59.45 -10.59 -24.32
N PRO A 26 59.27 -10.69 -25.66
CA PRO A 26 58.11 -10.08 -26.31
C PRO A 26 56.79 -10.73 -25.90
N VAL A 27 56.77 -12.03 -25.58
CA VAL A 27 55.54 -12.72 -25.10
C VAL A 27 55.14 -12.23 -23.71
N VAL A 28 56.11 -12.05 -22.80
CA VAL A 28 55.87 -11.49 -21.46
C VAL A 28 55.47 -10.02 -21.54
N VAL A 29 56.08 -9.22 -22.43
CA VAL A 29 55.69 -7.82 -22.64
C VAL A 29 54.29 -7.71 -23.26
N LEU A 30 53.95 -8.58 -24.22
CA LEU A 30 52.62 -8.61 -24.84
C LEU A 30 51.55 -9.15 -23.88
N TYR A 31 51.92 -10.10 -23.01
CA TYR A 31 51.08 -10.55 -21.89
C TYR A 31 50.90 -9.44 -20.85
N CYS A 32 51.94 -8.70 -20.47
CA CYS A 32 51.84 -7.55 -19.56
C CYS A 32 51.05 -6.38 -20.16
N LEU A 33 51.12 -6.14 -21.48
CA LEU A 33 50.27 -5.18 -22.18
C LEU A 33 48.81 -5.63 -22.26
N ALA A 34 48.56 -6.94 -22.39
CA ALA A 34 47.22 -7.52 -22.34
C ALA A 34 46.62 -7.58 -20.92
N VAL A 35 47.46 -7.46 -19.88
CA VAL A 35 47.06 -7.46 -18.46
C VAL A 35 47.10 -6.05 -17.87
N LEU A 36 47.19 -5.00 -18.69
CA LEU A 36 46.85 -3.66 -18.23
C LEU A 36 45.45 -3.73 -17.61
N PRO A 37 45.27 -3.40 -16.31
CA PRO A 37 43.94 -3.31 -15.75
C PRO A 37 43.25 -2.23 -16.58
N VAL A 38 42.21 -2.61 -17.33
CA VAL A 38 41.25 -1.64 -17.84
C VAL A 38 40.89 -0.81 -16.61
N THR A 39 41.36 0.43 -16.58
CA THR A 39 40.99 1.38 -15.55
C THR A 39 39.50 1.58 -15.72
N ALA A 40 38.70 0.80 -14.99
CA ALA A 40 37.29 1.02 -14.89
C ALA A 40 37.15 2.45 -14.38
N LYS A 41 36.67 3.33 -15.26
CA LYS A 41 36.34 4.71 -14.94
C LYS A 41 35.44 4.67 -13.69
N PRO A 42 35.63 5.55 -12.70
CA PRO A 42 34.68 5.64 -11.59
C PRO A 42 33.27 5.80 -12.17
N ASP A 43 32.40 4.86 -11.82
CA ASP A 43 31.04 4.84 -12.36
C ASP A 43 30.25 5.90 -11.58
N ASN A 44 30.15 7.10 -12.18
CA ASN A 44 29.49 8.26 -11.58
C ASN A 44 27.97 8.09 -11.47
N LEU A 45 27.44 7.03 -12.07
CA LEU A 45 26.02 6.66 -12.06
C LEU A 45 25.68 5.83 -10.81
N ARG A 46 24.84 6.38 -9.93
CA ARG A 46 24.39 5.66 -8.74
C ARG A 46 23.17 4.79 -9.01
N VAL A 47 23.17 3.58 -8.46
CA VAL A 47 21.99 2.70 -8.46
C VAL A 47 21.26 2.89 -7.14
N ILE A 48 20.00 3.31 -7.19
CA ILE A 48 19.20 3.54 -5.98
C ILE A 48 18.27 2.35 -5.74
N THR A 49 18.24 1.91 -4.49
CA THR A 49 17.46 0.79 -4.01
C THR A 49 16.43 1.25 -2.97
N ASP A 50 15.50 0.37 -2.59
CA ASP A 50 14.55 0.61 -1.51
C ASP A 50 15.20 0.92 -0.14
N THR A 51 16.49 0.63 0.07
CA THR A 51 17.21 0.97 1.33
C THR A 51 17.86 2.34 1.31
N ASP A 52 18.34 2.78 0.15
CA ASP A 52 19.21 3.95 0.03
C ASP A 52 18.50 5.17 -0.57
N TRP A 53 17.19 5.07 -0.84
CA TRP A 53 16.41 6.11 -1.52
C TRP A 53 16.33 7.43 -0.74
N GLU A 54 16.54 7.41 0.59
CA GLU A 54 16.52 8.60 1.43
C GLU A 54 17.65 9.58 1.06
N ASP A 55 18.76 9.08 0.51
CA ASP A 55 19.89 9.91 0.06
C ASP A 55 19.47 10.93 -1.00
N ILE A 56 18.48 10.57 -1.83
CA ILE A 56 17.91 11.46 -2.87
C ILE A 56 17.27 12.71 -2.27
N LEU A 57 16.82 12.65 -1.01
CA LEU A 57 16.19 13.79 -0.35
C LEU A 57 17.17 14.92 -0.04
N THR A 58 18.48 14.65 -0.10
CA THR A 58 19.52 15.63 0.25
C THR A 58 20.34 16.05 -0.96
N GLY A 59 20.45 17.35 -1.20
CA GLY A 59 21.17 17.88 -2.35
C GLY A 59 20.37 17.78 -3.66
N GLU A 60 21.08 17.80 -4.79
CA GLU A 60 20.48 17.82 -6.12
C GLU A 60 20.72 16.51 -6.85
N TRP A 61 19.65 15.91 -7.35
CA TRP A 61 19.62 14.59 -7.98
C TRP A 61 18.80 14.58 -9.26
N MET A 62 19.27 13.81 -10.24
CA MET A 62 18.53 13.41 -11.43
C MET A 62 18.36 11.89 -11.38
N ILE A 63 17.11 11.42 -11.35
CA ILE A 63 16.78 10.00 -11.20
C ILE A 63 16.01 9.51 -12.41
N GLU A 64 16.52 8.49 -13.09
CA GLU A 64 15.83 7.75 -14.14
C GLU A 64 15.17 6.48 -13.58
N PHE A 65 13.86 6.33 -13.80
CA PHE A 65 13.15 5.08 -13.61
C PHE A 65 13.06 4.33 -14.94
N TYR A 66 13.65 3.13 -14.98
CA TYR A 66 13.77 2.31 -16.18
C TYR A 66 13.35 0.85 -15.92
N ALA A 67 13.17 0.10 -17.01
CA ALA A 67 13.04 -1.36 -16.98
C ALA A 67 13.90 -2.01 -18.07
N PRO A 68 14.54 -3.17 -17.80
CA PRO A 68 15.48 -3.80 -18.72
C PRO A 68 14.82 -4.30 -20.02
N TRP A 69 13.54 -4.63 -19.97
CA TRP A 69 12.77 -5.07 -21.13
C TRP A 69 12.18 -3.93 -21.96
N CYS A 70 12.30 -2.67 -21.52
CA CYS A 70 11.69 -1.53 -22.20
C CYS A 70 12.60 -1.00 -23.32
N PRO A 71 12.17 -1.03 -24.61
CA PRO A 71 13.02 -0.61 -25.73
C PRO A 71 13.42 0.88 -25.67
N ALA A 72 12.53 1.75 -25.21
CA ALA A 72 12.82 3.17 -25.05
C ALA A 72 13.86 3.43 -23.94
N CYS A 73 13.85 2.63 -22.87
CA CYS A 73 14.86 2.72 -21.81
C CYS A 73 16.24 2.28 -22.33
N GLN A 74 16.29 1.19 -23.12
CA GLN A 74 17.55 0.71 -23.70
C GLN A 74 18.23 1.75 -24.60
N GLN A 75 17.45 2.56 -25.32
CA GLN A 75 17.98 3.66 -26.13
C GLN A 75 18.49 4.84 -25.28
N LEU A 76 17.88 5.07 -24.12
CA LEU A 76 18.26 6.15 -23.20
C LEU A 76 19.50 5.80 -22.36
N GLN A 77 19.70 4.52 -22.01
CA GLN A 77 20.82 4.09 -21.18
C GLN A 77 22.21 4.61 -21.60
N PRO A 78 22.65 4.54 -22.87
CA PRO A 78 23.96 5.07 -23.25
C PRO A 78 24.05 6.59 -23.04
N LEU A 79 22.98 7.33 -23.36
CA LEU A 79 22.90 8.77 -23.15
C LEU A 79 22.90 9.14 -21.67
N TRP A 80 22.24 8.33 -20.83
CA TRP A 80 22.18 8.54 -19.39
C TRP A 80 23.53 8.27 -18.72
N ASN A 81 24.25 7.22 -19.15
CA ASN A 81 25.61 6.95 -18.69
C ASN A 81 26.56 8.08 -19.09
N GLU A 82 26.46 8.57 -20.33
CA GLU A 82 27.25 9.71 -20.78
C GLU A 82 26.92 11.01 -20.05
N PHE A 83 25.67 11.19 -19.59
CA PHE A 83 25.27 12.31 -18.76
C PHE A 83 25.82 12.15 -17.34
N ALA A 84 25.79 10.93 -16.78
CA ALA A 84 26.34 10.59 -15.48
C ALA A 84 27.82 10.95 -15.35
N ASP A 85 28.59 10.84 -16.44
CA ASP A 85 29.99 11.24 -16.48
C ASP A 85 30.23 12.73 -16.10
N TRP A 86 29.25 13.60 -16.31
CA TRP A 86 29.34 15.05 -16.02
C TRP A 86 28.83 15.41 -14.62
N SER A 87 28.42 14.42 -13.80
CA SER A 87 27.81 14.65 -12.48
C SER A 87 28.67 15.53 -11.57
N GLU A 88 29.99 15.26 -11.53
CA GLU A 88 30.95 16.01 -10.71
C GLU A 88 31.15 17.44 -11.23
N ASP A 89 31.17 17.63 -12.55
CA ASP A 89 31.39 18.94 -13.19
C ASP A 89 30.21 19.89 -12.95
N ILE A 90 28.97 19.38 -13.01
CA ILE A 90 27.75 20.17 -12.82
C ILE A 90 27.25 20.19 -11.36
N GLY A 91 27.86 19.40 -10.48
CA GLY A 91 27.49 19.31 -9.07
C GLY A 91 26.10 18.67 -8.83
N VAL A 92 25.68 17.73 -9.67
CA VAL A 92 24.39 17.03 -9.55
C VAL A 92 24.61 15.53 -9.55
N ASN A 93 24.01 14.84 -8.59
CA ASN A 93 24.08 13.38 -8.51
C ASN A 93 23.14 12.75 -9.55
N ILE A 94 23.64 11.75 -10.28
CA ILE A 94 22.86 11.08 -11.32
C ILE A 94 22.62 9.64 -10.90
N ALA A 95 21.35 9.24 -10.93
CA ALA A 95 20.90 7.96 -10.41
C ALA A 95 19.98 7.24 -11.40
N LYS A 96 19.91 5.91 -11.26
CA LYS A 96 18.93 5.06 -11.94
C LYS A 96 18.26 4.11 -10.96
N VAL A 97 16.99 3.80 -11.23
CA VAL A 97 16.15 2.88 -10.46
C VAL A 97 15.52 1.87 -11.42
N ASP A 98 15.76 0.59 -11.14
CA ASP A 98 15.08 -0.50 -11.85
C ASP A 98 13.72 -0.78 -11.20
N VAL A 99 12.63 -0.47 -11.90
CA VAL A 99 11.26 -0.68 -11.37
C VAL A 99 10.86 -2.15 -11.31
N THR A 100 11.61 -3.05 -11.94
CA THR A 100 11.34 -4.49 -11.90
C THR A 100 11.89 -5.13 -10.63
N GLU A 101 13.05 -4.65 -10.16
CA GLU A 101 13.66 -5.10 -8.91
C GLU A 101 13.15 -4.33 -7.69
N GLN A 102 12.76 -3.06 -7.86
CA GLN A 102 12.37 -2.15 -6.77
C GLN A 102 10.88 -1.76 -6.87
N PRO A 103 9.93 -2.67 -6.62
CA PRO A 103 8.50 -2.38 -6.72
C PRO A 103 8.03 -1.38 -5.66
N GLY A 104 8.72 -1.30 -4.52
CA GLY A 104 8.46 -0.30 -3.48
C GLY A 104 8.71 1.12 -3.96
N LEU A 105 9.82 1.35 -4.64
CA LEU A 105 10.14 2.64 -5.24
C LEU A 105 9.19 2.98 -6.39
N SER A 106 8.83 2.01 -7.23
CA SER A 106 7.84 2.20 -8.29
C SER A 106 6.50 2.72 -7.73
N GLY A 107 6.01 2.10 -6.65
CA GLY A 107 4.81 2.56 -5.95
C GLY A 107 4.99 3.90 -5.24
N ARG A 108 6.16 4.14 -4.62
CA ARG A 108 6.49 5.39 -3.91
C ARG A 108 6.53 6.62 -4.82
N PHE A 109 6.94 6.45 -6.07
CA PHE A 109 7.00 7.54 -7.05
C PHE A 109 5.82 7.52 -8.02
N ILE A 110 4.88 6.59 -7.84
CA ILE A 110 3.72 6.32 -8.72
C ILE A 110 4.17 6.30 -10.18
N ILE A 111 5.15 5.43 -10.49
CA ILE A 111 5.68 5.30 -11.84
C ILE A 111 4.67 4.58 -12.72
N THR A 112 4.00 5.32 -13.59
CA THR A 112 2.97 4.79 -14.51
C THR A 112 3.48 4.55 -15.92
N ALA A 113 4.59 5.20 -16.31
CA ALA A 113 5.18 5.11 -17.63
C ALA A 113 6.70 5.09 -17.56
N LEU A 114 7.34 4.50 -18.56
CA LEU A 114 8.80 4.40 -18.65
C LEU A 114 9.29 4.91 -20.03
N PRO A 115 10.50 5.51 -20.10
CA PRO A 115 11.30 5.98 -18.98
C PRO A 115 10.68 7.25 -18.36
N THR A 116 10.68 7.33 -17.03
CA THR A 116 10.28 8.53 -16.28
C THR A 116 11.49 9.09 -15.55
N ILE A 117 11.71 10.39 -15.67
CA ILE A 117 12.85 11.08 -15.06
C ILE A 117 12.32 12.10 -14.06
N TYR A 118 12.90 12.10 -12.86
CA TYR A 118 12.65 13.09 -11.83
C TYR A 118 13.91 13.87 -11.52
N HIS A 119 13.75 15.18 -11.38
CA HIS A 119 14.70 16.05 -10.73
C HIS A 119 14.30 16.18 -9.27
N CYS A 120 15.22 15.99 -8.35
CA CYS A 120 15.03 16.24 -6.94
C CYS A 120 16.04 17.29 -6.48
N LYS A 121 15.57 18.29 -5.74
CA LYS A 121 16.45 19.22 -5.05
C LYS A 121 15.94 19.43 -3.63
N ASP A 122 16.73 19.00 -2.66
CA ASP A 122 16.43 19.09 -1.23
C ASP A 122 15.04 18.54 -0.89
N GLY A 123 14.71 17.38 -1.44
CA GLY A 123 13.43 16.69 -1.25
C GLY A 123 12.27 17.22 -2.08
N VAL A 124 12.49 18.26 -2.90
CA VAL A 124 11.48 18.78 -3.83
C VAL A 124 11.62 18.11 -5.19
N PHE A 125 10.66 17.26 -5.52
CA PHE A 125 10.63 16.49 -6.76
C PHE A 125 9.91 17.25 -7.87
N ARG A 126 10.45 17.19 -9.09
CA ARG A 126 9.90 17.76 -10.32
C ARG A 126 10.01 16.73 -11.44
N ARG A 127 8.92 16.50 -12.16
CA ARG A 127 8.93 15.59 -13.30
C ARG A 127 9.59 16.27 -14.49
N TYR A 128 10.62 15.66 -15.05
CA TYR A 128 11.26 16.17 -16.25
C TYR A 128 10.37 15.93 -17.48
N GLN A 129 10.23 16.96 -18.33
CA GLN A 129 9.37 16.94 -19.52
C GLN A 129 10.12 17.35 -20.79
N GLY A 130 11.45 17.50 -20.72
CA GLY A 130 12.30 17.90 -21.84
C GLY A 130 12.64 16.77 -22.80
N ALA A 131 13.48 17.08 -23.78
CA ALA A 131 13.99 16.10 -24.73
C ALA A 131 14.98 15.18 -24.03
N ARG A 132 14.91 13.86 -24.24
CA ARG A 132 15.77 12.91 -23.53
C ARG A 132 17.15 12.78 -24.19
N THR A 133 17.82 13.90 -24.40
CA THR A 133 19.19 13.97 -24.94
C THR A 133 20.14 14.53 -23.89
N LYS A 134 21.42 14.19 -24.02
CA LYS A 134 22.47 14.62 -23.10
C LYS A 134 22.55 16.15 -23.00
N GLU A 135 22.46 16.84 -24.13
CA GLU A 135 22.54 18.30 -24.21
C GLU A 135 21.36 18.95 -23.48
N ASP A 136 20.17 18.38 -23.60
CA ASP A 136 19.00 18.93 -22.92
C ASP A 136 19.09 18.70 -21.41
N PHE A 137 19.58 17.54 -20.95
CA PHE A 137 19.85 17.30 -19.53
C PHE A 137 20.87 18.29 -18.94
N LEU A 138 21.97 18.53 -19.64
CA LEU A 138 22.99 19.50 -19.22
C LEU A 138 22.40 20.91 -19.14
N SER A 139 21.71 21.35 -20.20
CA SER A 139 21.07 22.68 -20.22
C SER A 139 19.97 22.82 -19.16
N PHE A 140 19.26 21.74 -18.83
CA PHE A 140 18.22 21.74 -17.82
C PHE A 140 18.75 22.06 -16.42
N ILE A 141 19.95 21.53 -16.10
CA ILE A 141 20.65 21.78 -14.84
C ILE A 141 21.35 23.14 -14.85
N ASP A 142 22.16 23.41 -15.89
CA ASP A 142 23.00 24.61 -15.98
C ASP A 142 22.15 25.90 -16.03
N GLU A 143 21.13 25.92 -16.91
CA GLU A 143 20.22 27.06 -17.03
C GLU A 143 19.12 27.06 -15.95
N LYS A 144 19.12 26.07 -15.05
CA LYS A 144 18.12 25.90 -13.97
C LYS A 144 16.67 25.91 -14.47
N LYS A 145 16.41 25.31 -15.63
CA LYS A 145 15.06 25.20 -16.24
C LYS A 145 14.06 24.49 -15.31
N TRP A 146 14.54 23.69 -14.36
CA TRP A 146 13.70 23.10 -13.31
C TRP A 146 12.93 24.14 -12.48
N GLN A 147 13.36 25.39 -12.40
CA GLN A 147 12.65 26.43 -11.64
C GLN A 147 11.28 26.77 -12.23
N SER A 148 11.10 26.64 -13.54
CA SER A 148 9.80 26.88 -14.20
C SER A 148 8.87 25.67 -14.16
N ILE A 149 9.33 24.51 -13.68
CA ILE A 149 8.52 23.30 -13.58
C ILE A 149 7.87 23.26 -12.18
N GLU A 150 6.56 23.06 -12.17
CA GLU A 150 5.81 22.90 -10.93
C GLU A 150 6.31 21.66 -10.15
N PRO A 151 6.66 21.82 -8.86
CA PRO A 151 7.04 20.70 -8.02
C PRO A 151 5.83 19.81 -7.74
N ILE A 152 6.10 18.53 -7.52
CA ILE A 152 5.10 17.61 -7.00
C ILE A 152 4.71 18.10 -5.61
N SER A 153 3.40 18.22 -5.37
CA SER A 153 2.88 18.63 -4.06
C SER A 153 3.40 17.72 -2.95
N SER A 154 3.71 18.29 -1.78
CA SER A 154 4.24 17.55 -0.62
C SER A 154 3.32 16.43 -0.12
N TRP A 155 2.00 16.56 -0.30
CA TRP A 155 1.03 15.51 0.03
C TRP A 155 1.23 14.24 -0.82
N PHE A 156 1.57 14.43 -2.09
CA PHE A 156 1.93 13.36 -3.05
C PHE A 156 3.45 13.19 -3.16
N GLY A 157 4.23 13.74 -2.24
CA GLY A 157 5.68 13.54 -2.22
C GLY A 157 6.01 12.10 -1.82
N PRO A 158 7.15 11.56 -2.30
CA PRO A 158 7.58 10.20 -1.95
C PRO A 158 7.70 10.02 -0.43
N SER A 159 8.14 11.02 0.33
CA SER A 159 8.28 10.96 1.78
C SER A 159 6.96 11.01 2.58
N SER A 160 5.80 11.15 1.93
CA SER A 160 4.52 11.29 2.62
C SER A 160 3.96 9.97 3.15
N PHE A 161 3.10 10.04 4.18
CA PHE A 161 2.42 8.86 4.72
C PHE A 161 1.62 8.10 3.66
N MET A 162 0.87 8.83 2.83
CA MET A 162 0.09 8.24 1.73
C MET A 162 1.00 7.46 0.78
N MET A 163 2.20 7.95 0.54
CA MET A 163 3.12 7.33 -0.39
C MET A 163 3.92 6.16 0.20
N ASN A 164 4.15 6.16 1.51
CA ASN A 164 4.54 4.96 2.26
C ASN A 164 3.47 3.86 2.13
N MET A 165 2.19 4.21 2.27
CA MET A 165 1.08 3.26 2.07
C MET A 165 1.06 2.72 0.64
N MET A 166 1.19 3.58 -0.38
CA MET A 166 1.25 3.12 -1.78
C MET A 166 2.43 2.19 -2.03
N SER A 167 3.62 2.50 -1.51
CA SER A 167 4.79 1.62 -1.60
C SER A 167 4.53 0.25 -0.99
N ALA A 168 3.90 0.21 0.19
CA ALA A 168 3.52 -1.04 0.86
C ALA A 168 2.50 -1.85 0.05
N LEU A 169 1.50 -1.19 -0.55
CA LEU A 169 0.50 -1.83 -1.41
C LEU A 169 1.13 -2.46 -2.66
N PHE A 170 2.07 -1.76 -3.30
CA PHE A 170 2.79 -2.28 -4.45
C PHE A 170 3.67 -3.48 -4.08
N LYS A 171 4.40 -3.39 -2.96
CA LYS A 171 5.18 -4.52 -2.42
C LYS A 171 4.27 -5.72 -2.11
N LEU A 172 3.12 -5.49 -1.48
CA LEU A 172 2.13 -6.53 -1.21
C LEU A 172 1.58 -7.16 -2.49
N SER A 173 1.24 -6.34 -3.50
CA SER A 173 0.76 -6.80 -4.80
C SER A 173 1.78 -7.72 -5.48
N MET A 174 3.05 -7.30 -5.52
CA MET A 174 4.13 -8.10 -6.09
C MET A 174 4.40 -9.37 -5.30
N PHE A 175 4.31 -9.32 -3.97
CA PHE A 175 4.43 -10.50 -3.12
C PHE A 175 3.32 -11.52 -3.40
N ILE A 176 2.06 -11.07 -3.50
CA ILE A 176 0.92 -11.95 -3.85
C ILE A 176 1.16 -12.61 -5.21
N ARG A 177 1.60 -11.84 -6.21
CA ARG A 177 1.95 -12.36 -7.54
C ARG A 177 3.07 -13.41 -7.44
N GLN A 178 4.11 -13.14 -6.65
CA GLN A 178 5.21 -14.08 -6.45
C GLN A 178 4.74 -15.38 -5.80
N CYS A 179 3.88 -15.30 -4.78
CA CYS A 179 3.26 -16.47 -4.16
C CYS A 179 2.40 -17.24 -5.16
N HIS A 180 1.62 -16.55 -6.00
CA HIS A 180 0.80 -17.19 -7.02
C HIS A 180 1.66 -17.99 -7.99
N THR A 181 2.67 -17.34 -8.56
CA THR A 181 3.60 -17.98 -9.51
C THR A 181 4.32 -19.15 -8.85
N TYR A 182 4.75 -19.00 -7.59
CA TYR A 182 5.36 -20.09 -6.84
C TYR A 182 4.43 -21.29 -6.67
N LEU A 183 3.17 -21.07 -6.29
CA LEU A 183 2.17 -22.15 -6.14
C LEU A 183 1.89 -22.85 -7.47
N THR A 184 1.82 -22.10 -8.58
CA THR A 184 1.51 -22.68 -9.88
C THR A 184 2.71 -23.38 -10.53
N GLU A 185 3.92 -22.86 -10.38
CA GLU A 185 5.12 -23.38 -11.05
C GLU A 185 5.87 -24.42 -10.21
N HIS A 186 6.06 -24.16 -8.91
CA HIS A 186 6.84 -25.05 -8.03
C HIS A 186 5.98 -26.12 -7.35
N VAL A 187 4.79 -25.76 -6.87
CA VAL A 187 3.87 -26.71 -6.21
C VAL A 187 3.00 -27.44 -7.25
N GLY A 188 2.93 -26.93 -8.48
CA GLY A 188 2.16 -27.53 -9.58
C GLY A 188 0.64 -27.41 -9.40
N ILE A 189 0.19 -26.50 -8.54
CA ILE A 189 -1.25 -26.28 -8.33
C ILE A 189 -1.83 -25.61 -9.57
N PRO A 190 -2.97 -26.07 -10.11
CA PRO A 190 -3.61 -25.40 -11.22
C PRO A 190 -4.03 -23.98 -10.82
N VAL A 191 -4.09 -23.07 -11.80
CA VAL A 191 -4.39 -21.64 -11.60
C VAL A 191 -5.69 -21.39 -10.81
N TRP A 192 -6.72 -22.21 -10.98
CA TRP A 192 -7.95 -22.07 -10.19
C TRP A 192 -7.73 -22.39 -8.70
N GLY A 193 -6.83 -23.32 -8.38
CA GLY A 193 -6.52 -23.72 -7.02
C GLY A 193 -5.76 -22.65 -6.25
N SER A 194 -4.83 -21.95 -6.90
CA SER A 194 -4.14 -20.80 -6.28
C SER A 194 -5.14 -19.69 -5.95
N TYR A 195 -6.12 -19.41 -6.81
CA TYR A 195 -7.17 -18.42 -6.52
C TYR A 195 -8.07 -18.81 -5.35
N VAL A 196 -8.42 -20.09 -5.20
CA VAL A 196 -9.18 -20.56 -4.03
C VAL A 196 -8.38 -20.36 -2.74
N ILE A 197 -7.08 -20.67 -2.75
CA ILE A 197 -6.19 -20.46 -1.58
C ILE A 197 -6.14 -18.97 -1.21
N PHE A 198 -5.92 -18.09 -2.18
CA PHE A 198 -5.92 -16.65 -1.92
C PHE A 198 -7.28 -16.14 -1.44
N GLY A 199 -8.39 -16.62 -2.01
CA GLY A 199 -9.73 -16.26 -1.57
C GLY A 199 -10.03 -16.67 -0.12
N LEU A 200 -9.58 -17.86 0.29
CA LEU A 200 -9.71 -18.29 1.69
C LEU A 200 -8.80 -17.48 2.62
N ALA A 201 -7.57 -17.19 2.20
CA ALA A 201 -6.64 -16.38 2.98
C ALA A 201 -7.16 -14.95 3.17
N THR A 202 -7.70 -14.31 2.12
CA THR A 202 -8.28 -12.96 2.23
C THR A 202 -9.53 -12.94 3.10
N LEU A 203 -10.39 -13.96 3.02
CA LEU A 203 -11.55 -14.11 3.89
C LEU A 203 -11.14 -14.23 5.36
N PHE A 204 -10.16 -15.09 5.66
CA PHE A 204 -9.66 -15.28 7.02
C PHE A 204 -8.97 -14.02 7.56
N CYS A 205 -8.09 -13.39 6.78
CA CYS A 205 -7.45 -12.12 7.14
C CYS A 205 -8.49 -11.01 7.36
N GLY A 206 -9.52 -10.91 6.51
CA GLY A 206 -10.60 -9.93 6.65
C GLY A 206 -11.41 -10.14 7.93
N LEU A 207 -11.79 -11.39 8.23
CA LEU A 207 -12.54 -11.72 9.44
C LEU A 207 -11.74 -11.45 10.71
N THR A 208 -10.46 -11.83 10.73
CA THR A 208 -9.57 -11.58 11.87
C THR A 208 -9.34 -10.09 12.10
N LEU A 209 -9.07 -9.31 11.04
CA LEU A 209 -8.96 -7.85 11.13
C LEU A 209 -10.26 -7.20 11.59
N GLY A 210 -11.42 -7.68 11.11
CA GLY A 210 -12.73 -7.21 11.55
C GLY A 210 -12.97 -7.43 13.04
N LEU A 211 -12.67 -8.62 13.55
CA LEU A 211 -12.79 -8.92 14.98
C LEU A 211 -11.85 -8.06 15.82
N VAL A 212 -10.58 -7.91 15.42
CA VAL A 212 -9.61 -7.04 16.11
C VAL A 212 -10.10 -5.59 16.14
N LEU A 213 -10.68 -5.08 15.05
CA LEU A 213 -11.24 -3.73 14.99
C LEU A 213 -12.42 -3.57 15.95
N VAL A 214 -13.32 -4.55 16.04
CA VAL A 214 -14.43 -4.54 17.01
C VAL A 214 -13.89 -4.49 18.45
N PHE A 215 -12.92 -5.35 18.79
CA PHE A 215 -12.28 -5.32 20.12
C PHE A 215 -11.62 -3.98 20.42
N PHE A 216 -10.95 -3.37 19.44
CA PHE A 216 -10.36 -2.04 19.60
C PHE A 216 -11.41 -0.96 19.78
N ALA A 217 -12.52 -1.02 19.02
CA ALA A 217 -13.64 -0.09 19.17
C ALA A 217 -14.31 -0.22 20.55
N ASP A 218 -14.49 -1.44 21.05
CA ASP A 218 -15.01 -1.69 22.41
C ASP A 218 -14.05 -1.19 23.50
N TYR A 219 -12.74 -1.23 23.26
CA TYR A 219 -11.72 -0.67 24.16
C TYR A 219 -11.73 0.87 24.18
N VAL A 220 -11.81 1.50 23.00
CA VAL A 220 -11.77 2.97 22.85
C VAL A 220 -13.09 3.62 23.23
N PHE A 221 -14.21 2.96 22.91
CA PHE A 221 -15.56 3.38 23.24
C PHE A 221 -16.22 2.33 24.13
N PRO A 222 -15.84 2.22 25.42
CA PRO A 222 -16.49 1.30 26.32
C PRO A 222 -17.98 1.65 26.34
N SER A 223 -18.81 0.70 25.90
CA SER A 223 -20.25 0.89 25.86
C SER A 223 -20.70 1.35 27.24
N ARG A 224 -21.22 2.59 27.33
CA ARG A 224 -21.76 3.14 28.57
C ARG A 224 -23.05 2.40 28.92
N ARG A 225 -22.94 1.13 29.31
CA ARG A 225 -24.05 0.31 29.79
C ARG A 225 -24.37 0.55 31.28
N PHE A 226 -23.72 1.53 31.92
CA PHE A 226 -23.90 1.81 33.35
C PHE A 226 -25.16 2.65 33.69
N SER A 227 -25.92 3.15 32.71
CA SER A 227 -27.10 3.98 33.01
C SER A 227 -28.41 3.20 33.23
N SER A 228 -28.51 1.94 32.77
CA SER A 228 -29.76 1.18 32.87
C SER A 228 -30.06 0.72 34.30
N SER A 229 -29.04 0.24 35.03
CA SER A 229 -29.19 -0.23 36.41
C SER A 229 -29.58 0.90 37.38
N ALA A 230 -28.94 2.07 37.28
CA ALA A 230 -29.26 3.21 38.14
C ALA A 230 -30.68 3.77 37.88
N SER A 231 -31.13 3.79 36.62
CA SER A 231 -32.48 4.24 36.27
C SER A 231 -33.56 3.25 36.72
N TYR A 232 -33.29 1.94 36.64
CA TYR A 232 -34.22 0.89 37.09
C TYR A 232 -34.36 0.90 38.62
N GLN A 233 -33.24 1.08 39.34
CA GLN A 233 -33.22 1.13 40.79
C GLN A 233 -33.88 2.42 41.35
N LYS A 234 -33.71 3.56 40.66
CA LYS A 234 -34.42 4.81 40.98
C LYS A 234 -35.93 4.69 40.77
N LYS A 235 -36.36 3.98 39.73
CA LYS A 235 -37.79 3.75 39.47
C LYS A 235 -38.43 2.89 40.56
N HIS A 236 -37.78 1.78 40.94
CA HIS A 236 -38.25 0.92 42.03
C HIS A 236 -38.29 1.64 43.39
N ALA A 237 -37.28 2.48 43.70
CA ALA A 237 -37.26 3.24 44.94
C ALA A 237 -38.40 4.28 45.01
N MET A 238 -38.73 4.93 43.88
CA MET A 238 -39.81 5.91 43.80
C MET A 238 -41.20 5.25 43.88
N GLU A 239 -41.34 4.05 43.31
CA GLU A 239 -42.56 3.25 43.38
C GLU A 239 -42.81 2.72 44.80
N GLN A 240 -41.76 2.26 45.50
CA GLN A 240 -41.85 1.89 46.92
C GLN A 240 -42.18 3.08 47.82
N ALA A 241 -41.67 4.28 47.53
CA ALA A 241 -42.00 5.49 48.28
C ALA A 241 -43.47 5.90 48.10
N ARG A 242 -44.01 5.81 46.87
CA ARG A 242 -45.43 6.09 46.61
C ARG A 242 -46.37 5.13 47.35
N LEU A 243 -46.06 3.83 47.33
CA LEU A 243 -46.87 2.84 48.05
C LEU A 243 -46.87 3.09 49.57
N ARG A 244 -45.74 3.53 50.13
CA ARG A 244 -45.69 3.92 51.55
C ARG A 244 -46.54 5.14 51.85
N GLN A 245 -46.50 6.15 51.00
CA GLN A 245 -47.36 7.34 51.16
C GLN A 245 -48.85 6.98 51.09
N GLN A 246 -49.23 6.11 50.16
CA GLN A 246 -50.62 5.65 50.07
C GLN A 246 -51.06 4.86 51.31
N LEU A 247 -50.19 4.02 51.86
CA LEU A 247 -50.48 3.29 53.09
C LEU A 247 -50.55 4.21 54.32
N GLU A 248 -49.72 5.26 54.37
CA GLU A 248 -49.76 6.28 55.43
C GLU A 248 -51.04 7.11 55.33
N GLU A 249 -51.46 7.53 54.13
CA GLU A 249 -52.72 8.23 53.87
C GLU A 249 -53.95 7.36 54.21
N GLU A 250 -53.98 6.09 53.79
CA GLU A 250 -55.06 5.16 54.15
C GLU A 250 -55.14 4.91 55.66
N GLN A 251 -54.01 4.93 56.36
CA GLN A 251 -53.95 4.73 57.80
C GLN A 251 -54.35 5.99 58.58
N GLU A 252 -54.04 7.18 58.08
CA GLU A 252 -54.52 8.45 58.63
C GLU A 252 -56.02 8.67 58.38
N GLU A 253 -56.56 8.24 57.23
CA GLU A 253 -58.01 8.26 56.97
C GLU A 253 -58.76 7.27 57.89
N ALA A 254 -58.21 6.07 58.12
CA ALA A 254 -58.83 5.07 59.02
C ALA A 254 -58.87 5.52 60.49
N ASP A 255 -57.90 6.30 60.96
CA ASP A 255 -57.89 6.88 62.31
C ASP A 255 -58.74 8.18 62.41
N GLY A 256 -59.15 8.75 61.27
CA GLY A 256 -59.92 10.00 61.18
C GLY A 256 -61.45 9.85 61.09
N GLU A 257 -61.96 8.65 60.82
CA GLU A 257 -63.41 8.39 60.67
C GLU A 257 -64.15 8.03 61.98
N GLU A 258 -63.52 8.10 63.16
CA GLU A 258 -64.20 7.86 64.44
C GLU A 258 -64.96 9.08 65.02
N GLU A 259 -64.88 10.27 64.41
CA GLU A 259 -65.64 11.44 64.87
C GLU A 259 -66.31 12.19 63.70
N GLU A 260 -67.60 11.95 63.46
CA GLU A 260 -68.64 12.99 63.41
C GLU A 260 -70.02 12.42 62.99
N ASP A 261 -71.00 12.79 63.82
CA ASP A 261 -72.39 12.35 63.96
C ASP A 261 -73.36 12.59 62.78
N GLU A 262 -74.40 11.73 62.76
CA GLU A 262 -75.84 11.98 62.57
C GLU A 262 -76.32 13.07 61.57
N ASP A 263 -77.08 12.68 60.52
CA ASP A 263 -78.48 13.10 60.28
C ASP A 263 -78.99 12.99 58.81
N GLU A 264 -80.07 12.19 58.66
CA GLU A 264 -81.34 12.47 57.95
C GLU A 264 -81.46 12.71 56.40
N TYR A 265 -82.00 11.67 55.72
CA TYR A 265 -83.25 11.65 54.89
C TYR A 265 -83.42 12.40 53.53
N VAL A 266 -83.59 11.58 52.48
CA VAL A 266 -84.52 11.67 51.31
C VAL A 266 -84.19 12.47 50.05
N GLY A 267 -84.35 11.76 48.91
CA GLY A 267 -85.23 12.22 47.83
C GLY A 267 -84.63 12.24 46.42
N SER A 268 -84.89 11.17 45.65
CA SER A 268 -84.78 11.15 44.18
C SER A 268 -85.76 12.14 43.52
N VAL A 269 -85.42 12.64 42.31
CA VAL A 269 -86.29 12.98 41.14
C VAL A 269 -85.56 14.05 40.29
N GLU A 270 -84.99 13.69 39.14
CA GLU A 270 -85.53 13.77 37.75
C GLU A 270 -84.94 14.96 36.99
N GLU A 271 -84.61 14.74 35.71
CA GLU A 271 -85.01 15.55 34.54
C GLU A 271 -84.04 15.22 33.37
N TRP A 272 -84.23 14.10 32.67
CA TRP A 272 -84.88 14.05 31.35
C TRP A 272 -84.75 15.33 30.52
N SER A 273 -83.85 15.34 29.52
CA SER A 273 -84.22 15.66 28.14
C SER A 273 -83.03 15.61 27.18
N ARG A 274 -83.13 14.67 26.22
CA ARG A 274 -82.70 14.75 24.80
C ARG A 274 -81.20 14.87 24.51
N GLU A 275 -80.60 14.17 23.56
CA GLU A 275 -81.09 13.32 22.49
C GLU A 275 -79.91 12.42 22.09
N VAL A 276 -80.17 11.11 22.11
CA VAL A 276 -79.33 10.10 21.49
C VAL A 276 -79.60 10.20 20.01
N GLU A 277 -78.72 10.89 19.29
CA GLU A 277 -78.63 10.74 17.85
C GLU A 277 -77.18 10.84 17.40
N ASN A 278 -76.75 9.70 16.84
CA ASN A 278 -75.90 9.57 15.67
C ASN A 278 -74.50 8.97 15.89
N GLU A 279 -74.24 8.00 15.02
CA GLU A 279 -72.94 7.42 14.68
C GLU A 279 -72.40 6.26 15.54
N ASP A 280 -73.28 5.28 15.74
CA ASP A 280 -72.93 3.89 15.47
C ASP A 280 -72.54 3.74 13.98
N ASN A 281 -71.27 3.98 13.65
CA ASN A 281 -70.72 3.39 12.46
C ASN A 281 -69.22 3.12 12.61
N VAL A 282 -68.83 1.97 12.09
CA VAL A 282 -67.44 1.56 11.84
C VAL A 282 -66.67 0.98 13.02
N ARG A 283 -67.15 -0.16 13.54
CA ARG A 283 -66.23 -1.29 13.77
C ARG A 283 -66.90 -2.65 13.60
N LYS A 284 -67.33 -2.95 12.38
CA LYS A 284 -67.60 -4.31 11.91
C LYS A 284 -66.32 -4.97 11.39
N ARG A 285 -66.22 -6.28 11.67
CA ARG A 285 -65.32 -7.33 11.13
C ARG A 285 -63.98 -7.47 11.86
N ALA A 286 -63.56 -8.64 12.37
CA ALA A 286 -63.97 -10.01 12.06
C ALA A 286 -63.56 -10.98 13.19
N VAL A 287 -64.46 -11.90 13.59
CA VAL A 287 -64.14 -13.24 14.14
C VAL A 287 -65.32 -14.19 13.86
N GLY A 288 -65.03 -15.44 13.47
CA GLY A 288 -65.95 -16.58 13.31
C GLY A 288 -65.83 -17.17 11.90
N GLY A 289 -65.18 -18.32 11.67
CA GLY A 289 -65.66 -19.69 11.97
C GLY A 289 -66.48 -20.16 10.74
N GLY A 290 -66.15 -21.19 9.96
CA GLY A 290 -65.79 -22.58 10.27
C GLY A 290 -66.83 -23.48 9.56
N GLU A 291 -66.38 -24.59 8.94
CA GLU A 291 -67.18 -25.75 8.42
C GLU A 291 -68.07 -25.50 7.17
N GLU A 292 -68.42 -26.45 6.29
CA GLU A 292 -67.96 -27.78 5.85
C GLU A 292 -68.89 -28.16 4.65
N GLU A 293 -68.43 -29.08 3.79
CA GLU A 293 -69.21 -30.03 2.95
C GLU A 293 -70.04 -29.64 1.68
N ASP A 294 -69.68 -30.39 0.62
CA ASP A 294 -70.50 -31.19 -0.30
C ASP A 294 -70.85 -30.70 -1.73
N THR A 295 -70.67 -31.66 -2.66
CA THR A 295 -70.97 -31.75 -4.11
C THR A 295 -70.07 -31.09 -5.16
#